data_AF-A0A6I3SZX9-F1
#
_entry.id   AF-A0A6I3SZX9-F1
#
_cell.length_a   1.000
_cell.length_b   1.000
_cell.length_c   1.000
_cell.angle_alpha   90.00
_cell.angle_beta   90.00
_cell.angle_gamma   90.00
#
_symmetry.space_group_name_H-M   'P 1'
#
loop_
_entity.id
_entity.type
_entity.pdbx_description
1 polymer ?
#
loop_
_entity_poly.entity_id
_entity_poly.type
_entity_poly.pdbx_seq_one_letter_code
_entity_poly.pdbx_strand_id
1 'polypeptide(L)'
;MDYTGTMRRLVIRQTRNATLSADQAEGVVRAFDQARVVNREGKTMLVDFDPCDIDSLRERLPGYLVTEQGPPIPVPDHCLHIKPKTV
;
A
#
# COMPACT_ATOMS: atom_id res chain seq x y z
N MET A 1 6.93 12.58 22.88
CA MET A 1 6.78 11.48 21.92
C MET A 1 7.45 11.94 20.65
N ASP A 2 8.72 11.61 20.50
CA ASP A 2 9.54 12.02 19.36
C ASP A 2 9.20 11.13 18.16
N TYR A 3 8.36 11.64 17.29
CA TYR A 3 7.98 10.97 16.06
C TYR A 3 8.98 11.34 14.96
N THR A 4 9.74 10.37 14.45
CA THR A 4 10.82 10.56 13.47
C THR A 4 10.33 10.76 12.03
N GLY A 5 9.07 11.16 11.82
CA GLY A 5 8.56 11.76 10.58
C GLY A 5 8.80 10.98 9.28
N THR A 6 8.88 9.65 9.34
CA THR A 6 9.17 8.83 8.14
C THR A 6 7.87 8.26 7.61
N MET A 7 7.38 8.81 6.50
CA MET A 7 6.20 8.30 5.80
C MET A 7 6.34 6.80 5.51
N ARG A 8 5.24 6.05 5.62
CA ARG A 8 5.17 4.63 5.32
C ARG A 8 4.58 4.42 3.95
N ARG A 9 5.15 3.50 3.21
CA ARG A 9 4.56 3.07 1.94
C ARG A 9 3.50 2.02 2.21
N LEU A 10 2.28 2.30 1.77
CA LEU A 10 1.12 1.43 1.83
C LEU A 10 0.78 0.90 0.44
N VAL A 11 0.40 -0.37 0.40
CA VAL A 11 -0.34 -0.97 -0.71
C VAL A 11 -1.79 -1.04 -0.28
N ILE A 12 -2.65 -0.33 -1.00
CA ILE A 12 -4.10 -0.30 -0.79
C ILE A 12 -4.76 -1.04 -1.95
N ARG A 13 -5.47 -2.13 -1.67
CA ARG A 13 -6.09 -2.98 -2.69
C ARG A 13 -7.58 -3.14 -2.47
N GLN A 14 -8.36 -2.87 -3.50
CA GLN A 14 -9.80 -3.09 -3.51
C GLN A 14 -10.10 -4.60 -3.48
N THR A 15 -10.90 -5.05 -2.51
CA THR A 15 -11.40 -6.43 -2.46
C THR A 15 -12.82 -6.53 -3.03
N ARG A 16 -13.40 -7.75 -3.03
CA ARG A 16 -14.79 -7.97 -3.44
C ARG A 16 -15.81 -7.34 -2.49
N ASN A 17 -15.40 -7.05 -1.24
CA ASN A 17 -16.26 -6.48 -0.20
C ASN A 17 -16.08 -4.96 -0.08
N ALA A 18 -15.29 -4.34 -0.96
CA ALA A 18 -15.09 -2.91 -0.95
C ALA A 18 -16.42 -2.18 -1.21
N THR A 19 -16.76 -1.25 -0.32
CA THR A 19 -17.99 -0.45 -0.44
C THR A 19 -17.83 0.74 -1.38
N LEU A 20 -16.58 1.16 -1.62
CA LEU A 20 -16.22 2.29 -2.48
C LEU A 20 -15.65 1.81 -3.82
N SER A 21 -15.82 2.63 -4.84
CA SER A 21 -15.05 2.50 -6.09
C SER A 21 -13.58 2.90 -5.86
N ALA A 22 -12.70 2.49 -6.78
CA ALA A 22 -11.29 2.86 -6.70
C ALA A 22 -11.07 4.39 -6.70
N ASP A 23 -11.85 5.14 -7.48
CA ASP A 23 -11.79 6.61 -7.52
C ASP A 23 -12.27 7.25 -6.21
N GLN A 24 -13.34 6.72 -5.61
CA GLN A 24 -13.82 7.18 -4.31
C GLN A 24 -12.81 6.91 -3.20
N ALA A 25 -12.18 5.73 -3.20
CA ALA A 25 -11.13 5.39 -2.25
C ALA A 25 -9.89 6.28 -2.41
N GLU A 26 -9.50 6.62 -3.65
CA GLU A 26 -8.44 7.59 -3.89
C GLU A 26 -8.79 8.97 -3.32
N GLY A 27 -10.05 9.41 -3.48
CA GLY A 27 -10.55 10.64 -2.85
C GLY A 27 -10.44 10.62 -1.33
N VAL A 28 -10.76 9.49 -0.68
CA VAL A 28 -10.58 9.30 0.77
C VAL A 28 -9.12 9.42 1.16
N VAL A 29 -8.20 8.76 0.43
CA VAL A 29 -6.76 8.85 0.68
C VAL A 29 -6.27 10.29 0.57
N ARG A 30 -6.67 11.01 -0.48
CA ARG A 30 -6.26 12.40 -0.74
C ARG A 30 -6.81 13.41 0.27
N ALA A 31 -7.78 13.03 1.09
CA ALA A 31 -8.34 13.88 2.14
C ALA A 31 -7.45 13.97 3.40
N PHE A 32 -6.37 13.20 3.48
CA PHE A 32 -5.38 13.27 4.55
C PHE A 32 -4.21 14.18 4.13
N ASP A 33 -3.84 15.13 4.98
CA ASP A 33 -2.87 16.20 4.65
C ASP A 33 -1.52 15.69 4.16
N GLN A 34 -1.04 14.57 4.71
CA GLN A 34 0.29 14.02 4.39
C GLN A 34 0.23 12.86 3.39
N ALA A 35 -0.93 12.52 2.85
CA ALA A 35 -1.07 11.39 1.94
C ALA A 35 -0.57 11.73 0.53
N ARG A 36 0.24 10.85 -0.03
CA ARG A 36 0.71 10.96 -1.41
C ARG A 36 0.50 9.67 -2.17
N VAL A 37 -0.36 9.70 -3.18
CA VAL A 37 -0.54 8.59 -4.12
C VAL A 37 0.68 8.55 -5.05
N VAL A 38 1.47 7.48 -4.96
CA VAL A 38 2.69 7.25 -5.75
C VAL A 38 2.35 6.61 -7.08
N ASN A 39 1.45 5.63 -7.08
CA ASN A 39 1.00 4.94 -8.27
C ASN A 39 -0.42 4.39 -8.07
N ARG A 40 -1.15 4.22 -9.17
CA ARG A 40 -2.45 3.54 -9.20
C ARG A 40 -2.53 2.67 -10.44
N GLU A 41 -2.84 1.39 -10.22
CA GLU A 41 -3.01 0.41 -11.27
C GLU A 41 -4.28 -0.42 -11.01
N GLY A 42 -5.32 -0.15 -11.79
CA GLY A 42 -6.62 -0.82 -11.69
C GLY A 42 -7.21 -0.73 -10.26
N LYS A 43 -7.15 -1.84 -9.53
CA LYS A 43 -7.72 -2.02 -8.18
C LYS A 43 -6.71 -1.83 -7.05
N THR A 44 -5.48 -1.43 -7.37
CA THR A 44 -4.39 -1.28 -6.41
C THR A 44 -3.82 0.13 -6.46
N MET A 45 -3.53 0.69 -5.29
CA MET A 45 -2.85 1.97 -5.12
C MET A 45 -1.61 1.79 -4.26
N LEU A 46 -0.55 2.51 -4.61
CA LEU A 46 0.65 2.66 -3.82
C LEU A 46 0.67 4.07 -3.24
N VAL A 47 0.75 4.18 -1.91
CA VAL A 47 0.53 5.45 -1.21
C VAL A 47 1.62 5.64 -0.16
N ASP A 48 2.23 6.83 -0.11
CA ASP A 48 2.98 7.26 1.07
C ASP A 48 2.02 7.91 2.06
N PHE A 49 2.09 7.46 3.31
CA PHE A 49 1.09 7.79 4.32
C PHE A 49 1.73 7.95 5.70
N ASP A 50 1.13 8.81 6.54
CA ASP A 50 1.56 8.99 7.93
C ASP A 50 1.14 7.76 8.76
N PRO A 51 2.09 7.06 9.45
CA PRO A 51 1.72 5.95 10.33
C PRO A 51 0.64 6.26 11.38
N CYS A 52 0.57 7.50 11.87
CA CYS A 52 -0.41 7.92 12.88
C CYS A 52 -1.86 7.82 12.40
N ASP A 53 -2.08 7.93 11.08
CA ASP A 53 -3.41 7.98 10.48
C ASP A 53 -3.83 6.65 9.83
N ILE A 54 -2.99 5.61 9.87
CA ILE A 54 -3.27 4.34 9.16
C ILE A 54 -4.55 3.69 9.67
N ASP A 55 -4.81 3.71 10.98
CA ASP A 55 -6.01 3.10 11.54
C ASP A 55 -7.28 3.88 11.13
N SER A 56 -7.21 5.21 11.15
CA SER A 56 -8.27 6.09 10.59
C SER A 56 -8.51 5.82 9.10
N LEU A 57 -7.46 5.55 8.33
CA LEU A 57 -7.54 5.22 6.91
C LEU A 57 -8.26 3.87 6.70
N ARG A 58 -7.94 2.85 7.51
CA ARG A 58 -8.59 1.54 7.48
C ARG A 58 -10.09 1.63 7.77
N GLU A 59 -10.48 2.44 8.74
CA GLU A 59 -11.89 2.66 9.07
C GLU A 59 -12.67 3.30 7.93
N ARG A 60 -12.05 4.24 7.19
CA ARG A 60 -12.68 4.94 6.05
C ARG A 60 -12.69 4.14 4.75
N LEU A 61 -11.94 3.05 4.66
CA LEU A 61 -11.88 2.16 3.50
C LEU A 61 -12.36 0.73 3.84
N PRO A 62 -13.61 0.54 4.29
CA PRO A 62 -14.10 -0.78 4.64
C PRO A 62 -14.10 -1.70 3.41
N GLY A 63 -13.58 -2.91 3.60
CA GLY A 63 -13.42 -3.88 2.52
C GLY A 63 -12.23 -3.61 1.59
N TYR A 64 -11.35 -2.66 1.89
CA TYR A 64 -10.03 -2.57 1.27
C TYR A 64 -8.98 -3.29 2.12
N LEU A 65 -7.99 -3.87 1.45
CA LEU A 65 -6.77 -4.33 2.09
C LEU A 65 -5.81 -3.14 2.19
N VAL A 66 -5.39 -2.78 3.40
CA VAL A 66 -4.41 -1.72 3.66
C VAL A 66 -3.20 -2.34 4.35
N THR A 67 -2.14 -2.59 3.58
CA THR A 67 -0.92 -3.25 4.06
C THR A 67 0.28 -2.36 3.88
N GLU A 68 1.13 -2.29 4.90
CA GLU A 68 2.46 -1.69 4.75
C GLU A 68 3.31 -2.50 3.77
N GLN A 69 3.97 -1.80 2.85
CA GLN A 69 5.02 -2.40 2.04
C GLN A 69 6.21 -2.69 2.96
N GLY A 70 6.59 -3.96 3.03
CA GLY A 70 7.76 -4.39 3.78
C GLY A 70 9.06 -3.75 3.24
N PRO A 71 10.18 -3.92 3.96
CA PRO A 71 11.46 -3.41 3.51
C PRO A 71 11.80 -3.95 2.11
N PRO A 72 12.52 -3.16 1.28
CA PRO A 72 12.99 -3.63 0.00
C PRO A 72 13.74 -4.95 0.16
N ILE A 73 13.34 -5.96 -0.61
CA ILE A 73 14.07 -7.22 -0.65
C ILE A 73 15.24 -7.01 -1.61
N PRO A 74 16.50 -7.17 -1.17
CA PRO A 74 17.64 -7.05 -2.07
C PRO A 74 17.54 -8.15 -3.12
N VAL A 75 17.36 -7.74 -4.38
CA VAL A 75 17.40 -8.65 -5.52
C VAL A 75 18.85 -8.74 -5.98
N PRO A 76 19.46 -9.94 -6.05
CA PRO A 76 20.81 -10.07 -6.57
C PRO A 76 20.89 -9.64 -8.04
N ASP A 77 21.93 -8.89 -8.42
CA ASP A 77 22.17 -8.43 -9.80
C ASP A 77 22.52 -9.56 -10.79
N HIS A 78 22.57 -10.82 -10.33
CA HIS A 78 22.85 -11.97 -11.16
C HIS A 78 21.60 -12.83 -11.35
N CYS A 79 21.36 -13.25 -12.59
CA CYS A 79 20.27 -14.17 -12.91
C CYS A 79 20.40 -15.46 -12.10
N LEU A 80 19.36 -15.80 -11.33
CA LEU A 80 19.26 -17.10 -10.67
C LEU A 80 19.00 -18.19 -11.72
N HIS A 81 19.97 -19.07 -11.92
CA HIS A 81 19.79 -20.25 -12.76
C HIS A 81 19.02 -21.32 -11.96
N ILE A 82 17.70 -21.36 -12.10
CA ILE A 82 16.87 -22.33 -11.41
C ILE A 82 17.02 -23.68 -12.13
N LYS A 83 17.80 -24.60 -11.57
CA LYS A 83 17.84 -25.98 -12.09
C LYS A 83 16.49 -26.66 -11.79
N PRO A 84 15.79 -27.22 -12.78
CA PRO A 84 14.54 -27.93 -12.52
C PRO A 84 14.83 -29.12 -11.61
N LYS A 85 14.01 -29.27 -10.57
CA LYS A 85 14.11 -30.39 -9.63
C LYS A 85 13.74 -31.66 -10.39
N THR A 86 14.72 -32.51 -10.66
CA THR A 86 14.47 -33.84 -11.24
C THR A 86 13.73 -34.66 -10.19
N VAL A 87 12.49 -35.06 -10.51
CA VAL A 87 11.67 -35.97 -9.69
C VAL A 87 12.09 -37.40 -9.99
#